data_AF-A0A7C7RT18-F1
#
_entry.id   AF-A0A7C7RT18-F1
#
_cell.length_a   1.000
_cell.length_b   1.000
_cell.length_c   1.000
_cell.angle_alpha   90.00
_cell.angle_beta   90.00
_cell.angle_gamma   90.00
#
_symmetry.space_group_name_H-M   'P 1'
#
loop_
_entity.id
_entity.type
_entity.pdbx_description
1 polymer ?
#
loop_
_entity_poly.entity_id
_entity_poly.type
_entity_poly.pdbx_seq_one_letter_code
_entity_poly.pdbx_strand_id
1 'polypeptide(L)'
;RKLIPRIRPLAKIPEKEVTVQALLLNIPAHFGKCPMVSGMRVRVRRLLDKFEEENPGFKERAYNFIEGLVKQAIPSLTYHFELKYCKICGEPTTQELCKVCQFKQELEMEVIPTVD
;
A
#
# COMPACT_ATOMS: atom_id res chain seq x y z
N ARG A 1 -3.04 19.81 12.28
CA ARG A 1 -3.26 18.40 11.86
C ARG A 1 -2.07 17.96 11.02
N LYS A 2 -1.24 17.00 11.47
CA LYS A 2 -0.07 16.52 10.70
C LYS A 2 -0.40 15.46 9.63
N LEU A 3 -1.60 14.85 9.67
CA LEU A 3 -2.00 13.89 8.66
C LEU A 3 -2.49 14.61 7.40
N ILE A 4 -1.71 14.50 6.33
CA ILE A 4 -2.06 15.00 5.00
C ILE A 4 -2.92 13.94 4.28
N PRO A 5 -4.09 14.31 3.74
CA PRO A 5 -4.92 13.40 2.97
C PRO A 5 -4.16 12.83 1.77
N ARG A 6 -4.31 11.52 1.52
CA ARG A 6 -3.72 10.84 0.37
C ARG A 6 -4.80 10.51 -0.64
N ILE A 7 -4.61 10.95 -1.88
CA ILE A 7 -5.46 10.59 -3.01
C ILE A 7 -4.82 9.48 -3.85
N ARG A 8 -5.64 8.69 -4.54
CA ARG A 8 -5.19 7.63 -5.48
C ARG A 8 -5.86 7.85 -6.84
N PRO A 9 -5.32 8.73 -7.70
CA PRO A 9 -5.97 9.09 -8.97
C PRO A 9 -6.21 7.89 -9.89
N LEU A 10 -5.28 6.93 -9.89
CA LEU A 10 -5.31 5.75 -10.76
C LEU A 10 -5.98 4.53 -10.09
N ALA A 11 -6.71 4.71 -8.98
CA ALA A 11 -7.24 3.58 -8.19
C ALA A 11 -8.15 2.62 -8.98
N LYS A 12 -8.84 3.12 -10.00
CA LYS A 12 -9.78 2.37 -10.82
C LYS A 12 -9.22 1.97 -12.19
N ILE A 13 -8.01 2.38 -12.52
CA ILE A 13 -7.40 2.12 -13.83
C ILE A 13 -6.60 0.82 -13.78
N PRO A 14 -6.83 -0.15 -14.69
CA PRO A 14 -6.07 -1.39 -14.74
C PRO A 14 -4.56 -1.19 -14.95
N GLU A 15 -3.74 -2.07 -14.38
CA GLU A 15 -2.27 -2.07 -14.55
C GLU A 15 -1.86 -2.11 -16.03
N LYS A 16 -2.59 -2.89 -16.86
CA LYS A 16 -2.34 -3.00 -18.31
C LYS A 16 -2.52 -1.64 -19.01
N GLU A 17 -3.58 -0.89 -18.69
CA GLU A 17 -3.84 0.43 -19.30
C GLU A 17 -2.79 1.47 -18.88
N VAL A 18 -2.46 1.54 -17.59
CA VAL A 18 -1.43 2.46 -17.09
C VAL A 18 -0.07 2.15 -17.73
N THR A 19 0.25 0.87 -17.91
CA THR A 19 1.49 0.42 -18.56
C THR A 19 1.53 0.83 -20.03
N VAL A 20 0.46 0.57 -20.80
CA VAL A 20 0.37 0.98 -22.20
C VAL A 20 0.48 2.50 -22.33
N GLN A 21 -0.21 3.26 -21.49
CA GLN A 21 -0.14 4.71 -21.50
C GLN A 21 1.27 5.23 -21.22
N ALA A 22 1.98 4.65 -20.24
CA ALA A 22 3.36 5.01 -19.94
C ALA A 22 4.31 4.76 -21.12
N LEU A 23 4.12 3.65 -21.84
CA LEU A 23 4.89 3.33 -23.04
C LEU A 23 4.59 4.31 -24.18
N LEU A 24 3.32 4.60 -24.45
CA LEU A 24 2.91 5.55 -25.50
C LEU A 24 3.43 6.97 -25.25
N LEU A 25 3.46 7.39 -23.99
CA LEU A 25 3.98 8.69 -23.58
C LEU A 25 5.50 8.72 -23.40
N ASN A 26 6.20 7.61 -23.65
CA ASN A 26 7.65 7.47 -23.44
C ASN A 26 8.10 7.88 -22.02
N ILE A 27 7.31 7.53 -21.00
CA ILE A 27 7.67 7.80 -19.61
C ILE A 27 8.84 6.87 -19.22
N PRO A 28 9.95 7.39 -18.68
CA PRO A 28 11.12 6.58 -18.31
C PRO A 28 10.87 5.79 -17.01
N ALA A 29 9.95 4.82 -17.05
CA ALA A 29 9.59 3.97 -15.93
C ALA A 29 10.41 2.66 -15.91
N HIS A 30 10.75 2.19 -14.71
CA HIS A 30 11.33 0.86 -14.53
C HIS A 30 10.23 -0.19 -14.41
N PHE A 31 10.09 -1.07 -15.41
CA PHE A 31 9.09 -2.14 -15.44
C PHE A 31 9.55 -3.46 -14.80
N GLY A 32 10.79 -3.50 -14.29
CA GLY A 32 11.32 -4.65 -13.56
C GLY A 32 10.67 -4.81 -12.19
N LYS A 33 10.85 -5.99 -11.60
CA LYS A 33 10.40 -6.28 -10.24
C LYS A 33 11.58 -6.19 -9.28
N CYS A 34 11.33 -5.77 -8.05
CA CYS A 34 12.32 -5.85 -6.97
C CYS A 34 12.80 -7.30 -6.82
N PRO A 35 14.12 -7.58 -6.70
CA PRO A 35 14.63 -8.93 -6.49
C PRO A 35 14.06 -9.62 -5.24
N MET A 36 13.69 -8.83 -4.24
CA MET A 36 13.08 -9.30 -2.98
C MET A 36 11.55 -9.42 -3.05
N VAL A 37 10.95 -9.40 -4.24
CA VAL A 37 9.50 -9.53 -4.39
C VAL A 37 9.05 -10.94 -4.01
N SER A 38 8.32 -11.06 -2.90
CA SER A 38 7.73 -12.31 -2.47
C SER A 38 6.39 -12.08 -1.76
N GLY A 39 5.66 -13.18 -1.53
CA GLY A 39 4.47 -13.17 -0.69
C GLY A 39 3.12 -13.26 -1.43
N MET A 40 2.07 -13.27 -0.62
CA MET A 40 0.70 -13.57 -1.02
C MET A 40 0.15 -12.63 -2.12
N ARG A 41 0.59 -11.37 -2.14
CA ARG A 41 0.09 -10.35 -3.09
C ARG A 41 0.35 -10.72 -4.54
N VAL A 42 1.48 -11.38 -4.85
CA VAL A 42 1.79 -11.82 -6.21
C VAL A 42 0.81 -12.90 -6.67
N ARG A 43 0.49 -13.86 -5.78
CA ARG A 43 -0.46 -14.93 -6.06
C ARG A 43 -1.88 -14.39 -6.22
N VAL A 44 -2.32 -13.50 -5.33
CA VAL A 44 -3.64 -12.87 -5.41
C VAL A 44 -3.78 -12.06 -6.70
N ARG A 45 -2.76 -11.26 -7.06
CA ARG A 45 -2.78 -10.50 -8.32
C ARG A 45 -2.97 -11.42 -9.53
N ARG A 46 -2.20 -12.49 -9.65
CA ARG A 46 -2.32 -13.46 -10.76
C ARG A 46 -3.70 -14.12 -10.83
N LEU A 47 -4.32 -14.39 -9.67
CA LEU A 47 -5.67 -14.94 -9.63
C LEU A 47 -6.69 -13.92 -10.14
N LEU A 48 -6.59 -12.66 -9.70
CA LEU A 48 -7.44 -11.57 -10.18
C LEU A 48 -7.22 -11.30 -11.68
N ASP A 49 -5.99 -11.45 -12.18
CA ASP A 49 -5.69 -11.36 -13.61
C ASP A 49 -6.42 -12.44 -14.43
N LYS A 50 -6.43 -13.69 -13.95
CA LYS A 50 -7.18 -14.78 -14.59
C LYS A 50 -8.67 -14.50 -14.64
N PHE A 51 -9.26 -14.06 -13.53
CA PHE A 51 -10.69 -13.72 -13.51
C PHE A 51 -11.04 -12.57 -14.44
N GLU A 52 -10.15 -11.59 -14.58
CA GLU A 52 -10.31 -10.48 -15.53
C GLU A 52 -10.26 -10.97 -16.99
N GLU A 53 -9.38 -11.92 -17.30
CA GLU A 53 -9.25 -12.51 -18.63
C GLU A 53 -10.47 -13.36 -19.00
N GLU A 54 -11.02 -14.11 -18.04
CA GLU A 54 -12.24 -14.90 -18.22
C GLU A 54 -13.51 -14.03 -18.25
N ASN A 55 -13.52 -12.93 -17.48
CA ASN A 55 -14.69 -12.07 -17.28
C ASN A 55 -14.28 -10.58 -17.30
N PRO A 56 -14.28 -9.93 -18.47
CA PRO A 56 -13.93 -8.51 -18.56
C PRO A 56 -14.71 -7.62 -17.57
N GLY A 57 -13.99 -6.71 -16.92
CA GLY A 57 -14.52 -5.81 -15.89
C GLY A 57 -14.66 -6.44 -14.49
N PHE A 58 -14.17 -7.66 -14.28
CA PHE A 58 -14.24 -8.33 -12.97
C PHE A 58 -13.57 -7.49 -11.86
N LYS A 59 -12.35 -7.00 -12.10
CA LYS A 59 -11.58 -6.20 -11.14
C LYS A 59 -12.28 -4.89 -10.79
N GLU A 60 -12.90 -4.24 -11.76
CA GLU A 60 -13.67 -3.03 -11.53
C GLU A 60 -14.89 -3.30 -10.65
N ARG A 61 -15.68 -4.33 -10.99
CA ARG A 61 -16.85 -4.75 -10.18
C ARG A 61 -16.42 -5.13 -8.76
N ALA A 62 -15.35 -5.91 -8.61
CA ALA A 62 -14.81 -6.30 -7.32
C ALA A 62 -14.34 -5.09 -6.51
N TYR A 63 -13.63 -4.14 -7.13
CA TYR A 63 -13.20 -2.90 -6.48
C TYR A 63 -14.39 -2.09 -5.99
N ASN A 64 -15.38 -1.84 -6.85
CA ASN A 64 -16.57 -1.06 -6.50
C ASN A 64 -17.38 -1.73 -5.37
N PHE A 65 -17.47 -3.06 -5.38
CA PHE A 65 -18.11 -3.83 -4.32
C PHE A 65 -17.37 -3.67 -2.98
N ILE A 66 -16.05 -3.87 -2.96
CA ILE A 66 -15.23 -3.71 -1.75
C ILE A 66 -15.29 -2.26 -1.25
N GLU A 67 -15.21 -1.27 -2.15
CA GLU A 67 -15.33 0.14 -1.78
C GLU A 67 -16.70 0.44 -1.15
N GLY A 68 -17.78 -0.12 -1.69
CA GLY A 68 -19.12 -0.03 -1.12
C GLY A 68 -19.20 -0.63 0.29
N LEU A 69 -18.66 -1.84 0.48
CA LEU A 69 -18.60 -2.50 1.78
C LEU A 69 -17.80 -1.68 2.80
N VAL A 70 -16.65 -1.15 2.40
CA VAL A 70 -15.80 -0.33 3.28
C VAL A 70 -16.53 0.95 3.68
N LYS A 71 -17.20 1.64 2.74
CA LYS A 71 -18.00 2.84 3.06
C LYS A 71 -19.14 2.56 4.03
N GLN A 72 -19.76 1.38 3.97
CA GLN A 72 -20.80 0.96 4.90
C GLN A 72 -20.25 0.53 6.26
N ALA A 73 -19.06 -0.07 6.31
CA ALA A 73 -18.43 -0.54 7.53
C ALA A 73 -17.73 0.57 8.33
N ILE A 74 -17.17 1.61 7.68
CA ILE A 74 -16.45 2.68 8.39
C ILE A 74 -17.30 3.37 9.47
N PRO A 75 -18.57 3.73 9.25
CA PRO A 75 -19.39 4.36 10.28
C PRO A 75 -19.65 3.46 11.50
N SER A 76 -19.69 2.13 11.32
CA SER A 76 -19.91 1.17 12.41
C SER A 76 -18.61 0.76 13.12
N LEU A 77 -17.45 1.08 12.55
CA LEU A 77 -16.14 0.88 13.17
C LEU A 77 -15.86 2.02 14.17
N THR A 78 -16.41 1.94 15.38
CA THR A 78 -16.01 2.77 16.53
C THR A 78 -14.65 2.32 17.05
N TYR A 79 -13.59 2.63 16.30
CA TYR A 79 -12.23 2.49 16.81
C TYR A 79 -11.93 3.63 17.79
N HIS A 80 -12.09 3.35 19.08
CA HIS A 80 -11.59 4.21 20.15
C HIS A 80 -10.06 4.09 20.20
N PHE A 81 -9.37 4.94 19.45
CA PHE A 81 -7.93 5.12 19.62
C PHE A 81 -7.61 6.59 19.88
N GLU A 82 -6.66 6.80 20.79
CA GLU A 82 -6.11 8.11 21.04
C GLU A 82 -4.98 8.36 20.05
N LEU A 83 -5.12 9.39 19.22
CA LEU A 83 -4.05 9.82 18.33
C LEU A 83 -3.01 10.62 19.13
N LYS A 84 -1.81 10.06 19.26
CA LYS A 84 -0.67 10.64 19.96
C LYS A 84 0.42 11.06 18.96
N TYR A 85 1.51 11.62 19.47
CA TYR A 85 2.68 12.00 18.69
C TYR A 85 3.93 11.27 19.19
N CYS A 86 4.76 10.81 18.27
CA CYS A 86 5.99 10.09 18.57
C CYS A 86 6.94 10.97 19.38
N LYS A 87 7.47 10.46 20.49
CA LYS A 87 8.42 11.22 21.34
C LYS A 87 9.74 11.59 20.62
N ILE A 88 10.14 10.86 19.57
CA ILE A 88 11.40 11.09 18.83
C ILE A 88 11.22 12.03 17.63
N CYS A 89 10.30 11.71 16.71
CA CYS A 89 10.14 12.49 15.47
C CYS A 89 8.89 13.39 15.45
N GLY A 90 8.00 13.28 16.44
CA GLY A 90 6.77 14.07 16.50
C GLY A 90 5.71 13.72 15.45
N GLU A 91 5.86 12.61 14.71
CA GLU A 91 4.84 12.12 13.75
C GLU A 91 3.66 11.45 14.46
N PRO A 92 2.45 11.43 13.86
CA PRO A 92 1.27 10.85 14.47
C PRO A 92 1.41 9.32 14.64
N THR A 93 1.00 8.82 15.80
CA THR A 93 1.07 7.40 16.18
C THR A 93 0.00 7.08 17.23
N THR A 94 -0.38 5.81 17.38
CA THR A 94 -1.22 5.32 18.48
C THR A 94 -0.40 4.80 19.67
N GLN A 95 0.92 4.74 19.53
CA GLN A 95 1.89 4.25 20.53
C GLN A 95 2.81 5.39 21.00
N GLU A 96 3.69 5.14 21.98
CA GLU A 96 4.65 6.16 22.43
C GLU A 96 5.68 6.56 21.35
N LEU A 97 6.15 5.57 20.59
CA LEU A 97 7.05 5.74 19.46
C LEU A 97 6.35 5.28 18.18
N CYS A 98 6.55 5.97 17.06
CA CYS A 98 6.05 5.49 15.78
C CYS A 98 6.83 4.25 15.33
N LYS A 99 6.22 3.42 14.47
CA LYS A 99 6.82 2.14 14.06
C LYS A 99 8.18 2.31 13.35
N VAL A 100 8.36 3.41 12.64
CA VAL A 100 9.65 3.76 11.99
C VAL A 100 10.75 3.99 13.03
N CYS A 101 10.47 4.73 14.10
CA CYS A 101 11.45 4.97 15.17
C CYS A 101 11.77 3.70 15.95
N GLN A 102 10.78 2.82 16.19
CA GLN A 102 11.02 1.52 16.82
C GLN A 102 12.00 0.68 15.99
N PHE A 103 11.77 0.57 14.67
CA PHE A 103 12.67 -0.19 13.80
C PHE A 103 14.08 0.38 13.74
N LYS A 104 14.25 1.70 13.78
CA LYS A 104 15.59 2.31 13.84
C LYS A 104 16.32 1.92 15.12
N GLN A 105 15.63 1.93 16.27
CA GLN A 105 16.23 1.50 17.54
C GLN A 105 16.61 0.02 17.52
N GLU A 106 15.74 -0.85 16.99
CA GLU A 106 16.04 -2.28 16.82
C GLU A 106 17.30 -2.50 15.98
N LEU A 107 17.45 -1.76 14.86
CA LEU A 107 18.64 -1.83 13.99
C LEU A 107 19.91 -1.25 14.63
N GLU A 108 19.81 -0.22 15.47
CA GLU A 108 20.97 0.38 16.17
C GLU A 108 21.45 -0.50 17.34
N MET A 109 20.56 -1.33 17.90
CA MET A 109 20.90 -2.32 18.94
C MET A 109 21.56 -3.57 18.35
N GLU A 110 21.21 -3.92 17.11
CA GLU A 110 21.91 -4.92 16.31
C GLU A 110 23.06 -4.25 15.54
N VAL A 111 24.14 -3.90 16.24
CA VAL A 111 25.43 -3.68 15.56
C VAL A 111 25.83 -5.02 14.95
N ILE A 112 25.36 -5.28 13.75
CA ILE A 112 25.87 -6.33 12.87
C ILE A 112 27.35 -6.00 12.72
N PRO A 113 28.29 -6.88 13.11
CA PRO A 113 29.69 -6.69 12.75
C PRO A 113 29.70 -6.61 11.22
N THR A 114 30.01 -5.44 10.69
CA THR A 114 30.26 -5.22 9.27
C THR A 114 31.34 -6.21 8.88
N VAL A 115 30.96 -7.27 8.17
CA VAL A 115 31.92 -8.16 7.52
C VAL A 115 32.48 -7.36 6.35
N ASP A 116 33.78 -7.12 6.41
CA ASP A 116 34.61 -6.56 5.34
C ASP A 116 34.38 -7.28 3.99
#